data_AF-A0A507FDF1-F1
#
_entry.id   AF-A0A507FDF1-F1
#
_cell.length_a   1.000
_cell.length_b   1.000
_cell.length_c   1.000
_cell.angle_alpha   90.00
_cell.angle_beta   90.00
_cell.angle_gamma   90.00
#
_symmetry.space_group_name_H-M   'P 1'
#
loop_
_entity.id
_entity.type
_entity.pdbx_description
1 polymer ?
#
loop_
_entity_poly.entity_id
_entity_poly.type
_entity_poly.pdbx_seq_one_letter_code
_entity_poly.pdbx_strand_id
1 'polypeptide(L)'
;MSNTISIKNPQAVRSNSSSETNGLSGSPGRPKSAESKMLGDVAELNSKAIRFKKFEALLECAVVDMEQLKKLSWMGVPEEIRHTVWKLLMGYLPSNSKSRDDILKKKRGEYLEYVHQQFFEGKSSLDQALVHQIHIDILRTNASIPLYQNTIIQESLERILYIWAIRHPASGYVQGINDLATPFFQVFLQSYVPLEDVERVDVLRISQDSLNEVESDTFWCLTRLLDGIQDNYTHAQPGIQRQIARLKELINRIDAQLYAHFQSEGVEFIQFAFRWMNCLLMRELPLKSTIRMWDSYQAEGIEGLSEFHLYVCAAFLVKWSAELKKMEFQDIIQFLQSCPTATWGDRDIELLLSEAFMWKSLFGSSPNHLKPS
;
A
#
# COMPACT_ATOMS: atom_id res chain seq x y z
N MET A 1 -66.86 71.08 -3.53
CA MET A 1 -65.46 70.68 -3.83
C MET A 1 -65.36 69.16 -3.64
N SER A 2 -64.86 68.34 -4.57
CA SER A 2 -64.64 68.55 -6.01
C SER A 2 -64.70 67.20 -6.74
N ASN A 3 -65.50 67.14 -7.81
CA ASN A 3 -65.54 66.17 -8.90
C ASN A 3 -65.45 64.66 -8.62
N THR A 4 -66.63 64.04 -8.47
CA THR A 4 -66.90 62.66 -8.90
C THR A 4 -67.16 62.62 -10.41
N ILE A 5 -66.64 61.61 -11.13
CA ILE A 5 -67.19 60.94 -12.34
C ILE A 5 -66.27 59.72 -12.57
N SER A 6 -66.66 58.47 -12.29
CA SER A 6 -67.78 57.64 -12.77
C SER A 6 -67.40 56.81 -14.01
N ILE A 7 -67.47 55.49 -13.85
CA ILE A 7 -66.96 54.47 -14.79
C ILE A 7 -68.05 54.11 -15.82
N LYS A 8 -67.67 53.89 -17.08
CA LYS A 8 -68.56 53.29 -18.09
C LYS A 8 -68.02 51.96 -18.59
N ASN A 9 -68.88 50.95 -18.48
CA ASN A 9 -68.95 49.78 -19.34
C ASN A 9 -70.41 49.74 -19.85
N PRO A 10 -70.71 49.29 -21.08
CA PRO A 10 -71.41 47.99 -21.13
C PRO A 10 -71.25 47.14 -22.41
N GLN A 11 -71.35 45.82 -22.17
CA GLN A 11 -72.04 44.79 -22.97
C GLN A 11 -71.48 44.33 -24.33
N ALA A 12 -71.68 43.03 -24.57
CA ALA A 12 -71.13 42.22 -25.65
C ALA A 12 -72.23 41.59 -26.52
N VAL A 13 -71.84 41.05 -27.68
CA VAL A 13 -72.65 40.16 -28.54
C VAL A 13 -71.78 38.97 -28.99
N ARG A 14 -72.39 37.83 -29.34
CA ARG A 14 -71.74 36.57 -29.80
C ARG A 14 -71.53 36.58 -31.33
N SER A 15 -70.73 35.74 -31.99
CA SER A 15 -70.11 34.43 -31.64
C SER A 15 -68.64 34.39 -32.20
N ASN A 16 -67.89 33.29 -32.43
CA ASN A 16 -68.18 31.86 -32.44
C ASN A 16 -66.92 30.96 -32.20
N SER A 17 -67.11 29.64 -32.33
CA SER A 17 -66.18 28.51 -32.25
C SER A 17 -64.92 28.51 -33.13
N SER A 18 -63.78 28.06 -32.58
CA SER A 18 -63.03 26.87 -33.07
C SER A 18 -61.89 26.39 -32.13
N SER A 19 -61.82 25.08 -31.91
CA SER A 19 -60.66 24.22 -31.53
C SER A 19 -59.68 24.63 -30.39
N GLU A 20 -59.52 23.71 -29.43
CA GLU A 20 -58.51 23.72 -28.37
C GLU A 20 -57.11 23.28 -28.85
N THR A 21 -56.05 23.68 -28.14
CA THR A 21 -55.14 22.74 -27.42
C THR A 21 -54.30 23.52 -26.39
N ASN A 22 -54.17 23.01 -25.16
CA ASN A 22 -53.26 23.56 -24.14
C ASN A 22 -51.91 22.86 -24.19
N GLY A 23 -50.81 23.62 -24.23
CA GLY A 23 -49.44 23.11 -24.18
C GLY A 23 -48.67 23.62 -22.95
N LEU A 24 -48.79 22.94 -21.82
CA LEU A 24 -48.08 23.26 -20.57
C LEU A 24 -47.23 22.08 -20.09
N SER A 25 -45.91 22.14 -20.32
CA SER A 25 -44.92 21.32 -19.59
C SER A 25 -43.48 21.82 -19.81
N GLY A 26 -43.05 22.80 -19.00
CA GLY A 26 -41.64 23.12 -18.87
C GLY A 26 -40.95 22.12 -17.93
N SER A 27 -40.28 21.11 -18.49
CA SER A 27 -39.52 20.12 -17.70
C SER A 27 -38.15 20.70 -17.28
N PRO A 28 -37.81 20.76 -15.98
CA PRO A 28 -36.47 21.13 -15.54
C PRO A 28 -35.48 20.01 -15.90
N GLY A 29 -34.39 20.34 -16.58
CA GLY A 29 -33.38 19.36 -16.98
C GLY A 29 -32.63 18.80 -15.78
N ARG A 30 -32.70 17.48 -15.55
CA ARG A 30 -31.86 16.79 -14.56
C ARG A 30 -30.36 16.97 -14.89
N PRO A 31 -29.48 17.10 -13.88
CA PRO A 31 -28.04 17.17 -14.09
C PRO A 31 -27.49 15.80 -14.49
N LYS A 32 -27.32 15.58 -15.81
CA LYS A 32 -26.78 14.34 -16.40
C LYS A 32 -25.45 13.86 -15.79
N SER A 33 -24.67 14.78 -15.19
CA SER A 33 -23.43 14.46 -14.47
C SER A 33 -23.66 13.63 -13.21
N ALA A 34 -24.74 13.87 -12.46
CA ALA A 34 -25.04 13.14 -11.23
C ALA A 34 -25.46 11.69 -11.54
N GLU A 35 -26.35 11.51 -12.52
CA GLU A 35 -26.79 10.19 -12.99
C GLU A 35 -25.63 9.39 -13.59
N SER A 36 -24.77 10.04 -14.38
CA SER A 36 -23.54 9.44 -14.92
C SER A 36 -22.57 9.01 -13.81
N LYS A 37 -22.36 9.85 -12.78
CA LYS A 37 -21.52 9.46 -11.63
C LYS A 37 -22.10 8.25 -10.90
N MET A 38 -23.38 8.28 -10.54
CA MET A 38 -24.02 7.15 -9.85
C MET A 38 -23.95 5.84 -10.65
N LEU A 39 -24.06 5.90 -11.97
CA LEU A 39 -23.87 4.72 -12.84
C LEU A 39 -22.42 4.20 -12.79
N GLY A 40 -21.43 5.09 -12.73
CA GLY A 40 -20.02 4.74 -12.51
C GLY A 40 -19.78 4.12 -11.14
N ASP A 41 -20.23 4.77 -10.07
CA ASP A 41 -20.11 4.30 -8.68
C ASP A 41 -20.73 2.89 -8.52
N VAL A 42 -21.91 2.66 -9.12
CA VAL A 42 -22.58 1.34 -9.13
C VAL A 42 -21.82 0.31 -9.96
N ALA A 43 -21.22 0.69 -11.10
CA ALA A 43 -20.41 -0.22 -11.90
C ALA A 43 -19.13 -0.65 -11.16
N GLU A 44 -18.48 0.27 -10.44
CA GLU A 44 -17.30 -0.02 -9.62
C GLU A 44 -17.65 -0.98 -8.46
N LEU A 45 -18.73 -0.71 -7.73
CA LEU A 45 -19.20 -1.58 -6.65
C LEU A 45 -19.54 -3.00 -7.15
N ASN A 46 -20.20 -3.12 -8.31
CA ASN A 46 -20.45 -4.43 -8.93
C ASN A 46 -19.14 -5.14 -9.33
N SER A 47 -18.16 -4.42 -9.88
CA SER A 47 -16.84 -4.98 -10.21
C SER A 47 -16.12 -5.49 -8.97
N LYS A 48 -16.10 -4.71 -7.87
CA LYS A 48 -15.55 -5.09 -6.56
C LYS A 48 -16.26 -6.32 -5.98
N ALA A 49 -17.60 -6.38 -6.03
CA ALA A 49 -18.37 -7.53 -5.56
C ALA A 49 -18.13 -8.82 -6.39
N ILE A 50 -18.02 -8.71 -7.72
CA ILE A 50 -17.66 -9.84 -8.60
C ILE A 50 -16.21 -10.30 -8.32
N ARG A 51 -15.30 -9.37 -8.04
CA ARG A 51 -13.91 -9.67 -7.67
C ARG A 51 -13.83 -10.40 -6.33
N PHE A 52 -14.54 -9.92 -5.31
CA PHE A 52 -14.64 -10.55 -3.99
C PHE A 52 -15.08 -12.01 -4.09
N LYS A 53 -16.20 -12.28 -4.78
CA LYS A 53 -16.75 -13.64 -4.94
C LYS A 53 -15.80 -14.64 -5.61
N LYS A 54 -14.86 -14.17 -6.45
CA LYS A 54 -13.82 -15.02 -7.05
C LYS A 54 -12.72 -15.39 -6.04
N PHE A 55 -12.39 -14.51 -5.09
CA PHE A 55 -11.50 -14.88 -4.00
C PHE A 55 -12.20 -15.80 -3.00
N GLU A 56 -13.44 -15.50 -2.62
CA GLU A 56 -14.29 -16.30 -1.73
C GLU A 56 -14.32 -17.78 -2.19
N ALA A 57 -14.74 -18.03 -3.43
CA ALA A 57 -14.79 -19.38 -4.02
C ALA A 57 -13.41 -20.09 -4.10
N LEU A 58 -12.31 -19.35 -4.23
CA LEU A 58 -10.95 -19.92 -4.16
C LEU A 58 -10.56 -20.27 -2.72
N LEU A 59 -10.91 -19.45 -1.73
CA LEU A 59 -10.55 -19.62 -0.32
C LEU A 59 -11.34 -20.74 0.38
N GLU A 60 -12.58 -20.98 -0.06
CA GLU A 60 -13.44 -22.11 0.35
C GLU A 60 -12.91 -23.48 -0.08
N CYS A 61 -12.04 -23.54 -1.09
CA CYS A 61 -11.47 -24.79 -1.58
C CYS A 61 -10.58 -25.46 -0.52
N ALA A 62 -10.78 -26.78 -0.33
CA ALA A 62 -10.06 -27.58 0.65
C ALA A 62 -8.53 -27.56 0.46
N VAL A 63 -8.07 -27.32 -0.77
CA VAL A 63 -6.72 -26.86 -1.09
C VAL A 63 -6.86 -25.66 -2.04
N VAL A 64 -6.34 -24.51 -1.64
CA VAL A 64 -6.34 -23.28 -2.46
C VAL A 64 -5.37 -23.43 -3.62
N ASP A 65 -5.82 -23.12 -4.83
CA ASP A 65 -4.96 -22.94 -5.99
C ASP A 65 -4.14 -21.65 -5.82
N MET A 66 -2.86 -21.82 -5.48
CA MET A 66 -1.94 -20.70 -5.24
C MET A 66 -1.56 -19.96 -6.52
N GLU A 67 -1.65 -20.58 -7.70
CA GLU A 67 -1.37 -19.91 -8.98
C GLU A 67 -2.54 -18.99 -9.36
N GLN A 68 -3.78 -19.46 -9.21
CA GLN A 68 -4.97 -18.63 -9.36
C GLN A 68 -5.05 -17.54 -8.29
N LEU A 69 -4.70 -17.83 -7.03
CA LEU A 69 -4.66 -16.83 -5.96
C LEU A 69 -3.67 -15.72 -6.28
N LYS A 70 -2.45 -16.05 -6.74
CA LYS A 70 -1.46 -15.07 -7.21
C LYS A 70 -1.99 -14.24 -8.38
N LYS A 71 -2.49 -14.88 -9.43
CA LYS A 71 -3.04 -14.20 -10.63
C LYS A 71 -4.19 -13.25 -10.29
N LEU A 72 -5.05 -13.59 -9.32
CA LEU A 72 -6.04 -12.65 -8.81
C LEU A 72 -5.37 -11.51 -8.03
N SER A 73 -4.58 -11.84 -7.01
CA SER A 73 -4.00 -10.87 -6.06
C SER A 73 -3.15 -9.79 -6.71
N TRP A 74 -2.54 -10.06 -7.87
CA TRP A 74 -1.74 -9.11 -8.63
C TRP A 74 -2.48 -7.79 -8.94
N MET A 75 -3.80 -7.84 -9.19
CA MET A 75 -4.64 -6.65 -9.42
C MET A 75 -5.25 -6.06 -8.13
N GLY A 76 -4.70 -6.37 -6.95
CA GLY A 76 -5.15 -5.86 -5.63
C GLY A 76 -6.18 -6.76 -4.94
N VAL A 77 -6.03 -6.99 -3.64
CA VAL A 77 -6.89 -7.88 -2.85
C VAL A 77 -8.00 -7.05 -2.17
N PRO A 78 -9.27 -7.53 -2.11
CA PRO A 78 -10.32 -6.89 -1.34
C PRO A 78 -9.95 -6.77 0.15
N GLU A 79 -10.33 -5.65 0.78
CA GLU A 79 -9.85 -5.27 2.12
C GLU A 79 -10.31 -6.25 3.20
N GLU A 80 -11.53 -6.80 3.04
CA GLU A 80 -12.21 -7.70 3.96
C GLU A 80 -11.47 -9.04 4.16
N ILE A 81 -10.74 -9.49 3.15
CA ILE A 81 -10.08 -10.82 3.10
C ILE A 81 -8.55 -10.74 2.98
N ARG A 82 -7.99 -9.53 2.83
CA ARG A 82 -6.54 -9.32 2.66
C ARG A 82 -5.72 -9.98 3.77
N HIS A 83 -6.21 -9.89 5.01
CA HIS A 83 -5.63 -10.54 6.19
C HIS A 83 -5.40 -12.05 6.03
N THR A 84 -6.23 -12.77 5.26
CA THR A 84 -6.10 -14.21 5.00
C THR A 84 -5.24 -14.47 3.76
N VAL A 85 -5.47 -13.71 2.68
CA VAL A 85 -4.74 -13.85 1.41
C VAL A 85 -3.24 -13.57 1.59
N TRP A 86 -2.86 -12.54 2.33
CA TRP A 86 -1.46 -12.22 2.61
C TRP A 86 -0.74 -13.37 3.35
N LYS A 87 -1.38 -13.95 4.38
CA LYS A 87 -0.81 -15.08 5.13
C LYS A 87 -0.61 -16.33 4.23
N LEU A 88 -1.47 -16.54 3.23
CA LEU A 88 -1.29 -17.59 2.23
C LEU A 88 -0.14 -17.27 1.25
N LEU A 89 -0.07 -16.05 0.72
CA LEU A 89 0.95 -15.64 -0.25
C LEU A 89 2.37 -15.59 0.35
N MET A 90 2.49 -15.17 1.61
CA MET A 90 3.75 -15.23 2.39
C MET A 90 4.14 -16.65 2.83
N GLY A 91 3.34 -17.67 2.48
CA GLY A 91 3.57 -19.06 2.87
C GLY A 91 3.65 -19.26 4.38
N TYR A 92 2.85 -18.50 5.14
CA TYR A 92 2.66 -18.64 6.59
C TYR A 92 1.48 -19.56 6.88
N LEU A 93 0.38 -19.39 6.14
CA LEU A 93 -0.71 -20.37 6.07
C LEU A 93 -0.48 -21.39 4.95
N PRO A 94 -0.83 -22.68 5.16
CA PRO A 94 -0.86 -23.67 4.09
C PRO A 94 -2.06 -23.46 3.15
N SER A 95 -1.89 -23.87 1.89
CA SER A 95 -2.98 -23.93 0.91
C SER A 95 -4.10 -24.90 1.31
N ASN A 96 -3.76 -26.02 1.96
CA ASN A 96 -4.72 -26.96 2.56
C ASN A 96 -5.44 -26.31 3.76
N SER A 97 -6.77 -26.23 3.73
CA SER A 97 -7.55 -25.57 4.78
C SER A 97 -7.51 -26.32 6.12
N LYS A 98 -7.42 -27.66 6.10
CA LYS A 98 -7.56 -28.50 7.30
C LYS A 98 -6.45 -28.36 8.34
N SER A 99 -5.31 -27.76 7.98
CA SER A 99 -4.16 -27.57 8.88
C SER A 99 -3.86 -26.10 9.19
N ARG A 100 -4.69 -25.16 8.73
CA ARG A 100 -4.48 -23.72 8.96
C ARG A 100 -4.54 -23.38 10.45
N ASP A 101 -5.58 -23.81 11.14
CA ASP A 101 -5.84 -23.45 12.54
C ASP A 101 -4.78 -24.04 13.49
N ASP A 102 -4.38 -25.30 13.28
CA ASP A 102 -3.30 -25.94 14.03
C ASP A 102 -1.95 -25.24 13.81
N ILE A 103 -1.66 -24.80 12.57
CA ILE A 103 -0.43 -24.08 12.24
C ILE A 103 -0.44 -22.68 12.84
N LEU A 104 -1.54 -21.93 12.77
CA LEU A 104 -1.69 -20.64 13.44
C LEU A 104 -1.51 -20.79 14.95
N LYS A 105 -2.24 -21.72 15.59
CA LYS A 105 -2.15 -21.98 17.03
C LYS A 105 -0.72 -22.33 17.46
N LYS A 106 -0.05 -23.20 16.71
CA LYS A 106 1.36 -23.53 16.93
C LYS A 106 2.27 -22.31 16.79
N LYS A 107 2.15 -21.55 15.71
CA LYS A 107 3.04 -20.42 15.40
C LYS A 107 2.84 -19.20 16.30
N ARG A 108 1.60 -18.93 16.69
CA ARG A 108 1.26 -17.91 17.69
C ARG A 108 1.80 -18.29 19.07
N GLY A 109 1.65 -19.56 19.47
CA GLY A 109 2.30 -20.09 20.68
C GLY A 109 3.84 -20.01 20.64
N GLU A 110 4.44 -20.33 19.50
CA GLU A 110 5.90 -20.24 19.28
C GLU A 110 6.43 -18.80 19.39
N TYR A 111 5.68 -17.80 18.92
CA TYR A 111 6.03 -16.38 19.11
C TYR A 111 5.82 -15.93 20.56
N LEU A 112 4.70 -16.28 21.18
CA LEU A 112 4.43 -15.93 22.59
C LEU A 112 5.45 -16.54 23.56
N GLU A 113 5.97 -17.73 23.27
CA GLU A 113 7.08 -18.33 24.00
C GLU A 113 8.37 -17.50 23.84
N TYR A 114 8.67 -16.93 22.66
CA TYR A 114 9.79 -16.01 22.49
C TYR A 114 9.58 -14.69 23.26
N VAL A 115 8.36 -14.14 23.26
CA VAL A 115 8.02 -12.96 24.09
C VAL A 115 8.24 -13.29 25.56
N HIS A 116 7.73 -14.41 26.06
CA HIS A 116 7.89 -14.83 27.45
C HIS A 116 9.38 -15.01 27.81
N GLN A 117 10.14 -15.80 27.04
CA GLN A 117 11.55 -16.07 27.29
C GLN A 117 12.44 -14.82 27.35
N GLN A 118 12.09 -13.75 26.63
CA GLN A 118 12.88 -12.51 26.63
C GLN A 118 12.38 -11.48 27.65
N PHE A 119 11.07 -11.31 27.78
CA PHE A 119 10.49 -10.21 28.57
C PHE A 119 10.05 -10.61 30.00
N PHE A 120 10.18 -11.89 30.41
CA PHE A 120 9.80 -12.37 31.75
C PHE A 120 10.50 -11.62 32.91
N GLU A 121 11.79 -11.29 32.76
CA GLU A 121 12.56 -10.52 33.75
C GLU A 121 12.36 -8.98 33.61
N GLY A 122 11.43 -8.55 32.75
CA GLY A 122 11.14 -7.15 32.45
C GLY A 122 12.11 -6.52 31.44
N LYS A 123 11.78 -5.32 30.93
CA LYS A 123 12.60 -4.63 29.90
C LYS A 123 14.05 -4.33 30.36
N SER A 124 14.39 -4.46 31.64
CA SER A 124 15.71 -4.18 32.22
C SER A 124 16.78 -5.26 32.01
N SER A 125 16.41 -6.51 31.70
CA SER A 125 17.37 -7.58 31.39
C SER A 125 17.81 -7.60 29.93
N LEU A 126 17.09 -6.87 29.07
CA LEU A 126 17.30 -6.79 27.62
C LEU A 126 18.56 -6.01 27.25
N ASP A 127 19.00 -6.11 26.00
CA ASP A 127 19.99 -5.18 25.44
C ASP A 127 19.39 -3.76 25.39
N GLN A 128 19.83 -2.90 26.32
CA GLN A 128 19.32 -1.54 26.47
C GLN A 128 19.67 -0.63 25.28
N ALA A 129 20.76 -0.91 24.55
CA ALA A 129 21.12 -0.14 23.36
C ALA A 129 20.19 -0.50 22.19
N LEU A 130 19.93 -1.80 21.99
CA LEU A 130 18.99 -2.31 21.00
C LEU A 130 17.54 -1.83 21.29
N VAL A 131 17.09 -1.94 22.54
CA VAL A 131 15.76 -1.44 22.97
C VAL A 131 15.65 0.07 22.74
N HIS A 132 16.66 0.86 23.11
CA HIS A 132 16.64 2.31 22.91
C HIS A 132 16.59 2.69 21.42
N GLN A 133 17.39 2.03 20.58
CA GLN A 133 17.41 2.28 19.13
C GLN A 133 16.04 1.97 18.49
N ILE A 134 15.42 0.83 18.84
CA ILE A 134 14.10 0.45 18.35
C ILE A 134 13.03 1.43 18.85
N HIS A 135 13.05 1.81 20.13
CA HIS A 135 12.08 2.74 20.72
C HIS A 135 12.08 4.11 20.02
N ILE A 136 13.26 4.70 19.79
CA ILE A 136 13.41 5.98 19.09
C ILE A 136 12.88 5.91 17.65
N ASP A 137 12.99 4.75 16.99
CA ASP A 137 12.43 4.52 15.64
C ASP A 137 10.91 4.32 15.67
N ILE A 138 10.38 3.59 16.65
CA ILE A 138 8.95 3.39 16.82
C ILE A 138 8.22 4.71 17.09
N LEU A 139 8.75 5.61 17.92
CA LEU A 139 8.17 6.93 18.15
C LEU A 139 7.99 7.77 16.87
N ARG A 140 8.89 7.60 15.89
CA ARG A 140 8.85 8.28 14.58
C ARG A 140 8.25 7.46 13.44
N THR A 141 7.77 6.24 13.71
CA THR A 141 7.14 5.36 12.71
C THR A 141 5.72 5.84 12.43
N ASN A 142 5.40 6.14 11.17
CA ASN A 142 4.07 6.58 10.72
C ASN A 142 3.43 7.67 11.60
N ALA A 143 4.21 8.65 12.06
CA ALA A 143 3.82 9.59 13.12
C ALA A 143 2.58 10.48 12.81
N SER A 144 2.11 10.53 11.56
CA SER A 144 0.87 11.19 11.15
C SER A 144 -0.40 10.33 11.33
N ILE A 145 -0.25 9.02 11.60
CA ILE A 145 -1.34 8.05 11.71
C ILE A 145 -1.57 7.71 13.20
N PRO A 146 -2.74 8.02 13.79
CA PRO A 146 -2.99 7.88 15.23
C PRO A 146 -2.72 6.49 15.82
N LEU A 147 -2.99 5.42 15.06
CA LEU A 147 -2.74 4.03 15.47
C LEU A 147 -1.29 3.82 15.98
N TYR A 148 -0.29 4.37 15.29
CA TYR A 148 1.13 4.21 15.63
C TYR A 148 1.62 5.18 16.70
N GLN A 149 0.75 6.06 17.20
CA GLN A 149 0.99 6.92 18.36
C GLN A 149 0.36 6.36 19.64
N ASN A 150 -0.32 5.21 19.57
CA ASN A 150 -0.83 4.48 20.72
C ASN A 150 0.26 3.59 21.34
N THR A 151 0.50 3.74 22.65
CA THR A 151 1.57 3.02 23.37
C THR A 151 1.46 1.49 23.28
N ILE A 152 0.26 0.91 23.26
CA ILE A 152 0.08 -0.55 23.16
C ILE A 152 0.59 -1.07 21.81
N ILE A 153 0.32 -0.31 20.74
CA ILE A 153 0.79 -0.63 19.38
C ILE A 153 2.30 -0.43 19.27
N GLN A 154 2.83 0.64 19.87
CA GLN A 154 4.27 0.89 19.94
C GLN A 154 5.00 -0.25 20.66
N GLU A 155 4.49 -0.71 21.82
CA GLU A 155 5.07 -1.85 22.54
C GLU A 155 4.96 -3.18 21.78
N SER A 156 3.89 -3.42 21.04
CA SER A 156 3.78 -4.57 20.14
C SER A 156 4.84 -4.55 19.04
N LEU A 157 5.06 -3.39 18.41
CA LEU A 157 6.08 -3.25 17.38
C LEU A 157 7.51 -3.32 17.96
N GLU A 158 7.75 -2.77 19.16
CA GLU A 158 9.00 -2.97 19.90
C GLU A 158 9.30 -4.46 20.13
N ARG A 159 8.31 -5.25 20.58
CA ARG A 159 8.48 -6.70 20.78
C ARG A 159 8.79 -7.43 19.48
N ILE A 160 8.03 -7.18 18.41
CA ILE A 160 8.25 -7.78 17.08
C ILE A 160 9.68 -7.52 16.60
N LEU A 161 10.12 -6.26 16.64
CA LEU A 161 11.43 -5.85 16.12
C LEU A 161 12.58 -6.35 16.99
N TYR A 162 12.44 -6.32 18.32
CA TYR A 162 13.47 -6.82 19.24
C TYR A 162 13.66 -8.34 19.08
N ILE A 163 12.56 -9.10 19.07
CA ILE A 163 12.59 -10.57 18.90
C ILE A 163 13.10 -10.94 17.50
N TRP A 164 12.80 -10.16 16.47
CA TRP A 164 13.39 -10.38 15.15
C TRP A 164 14.90 -10.09 15.17
N ALA A 165 15.34 -8.96 15.70
CA ALA A 165 16.74 -8.53 15.70
C ALA A 165 17.68 -9.52 16.42
N ILE A 166 17.33 -9.95 17.64
CA ILE A 166 18.16 -10.90 18.41
C ILE A 166 18.24 -12.29 17.74
N ARG A 167 17.24 -12.66 16.93
CA ARG A 167 17.19 -13.93 16.21
C ARG A 167 17.92 -13.90 14.86
N HIS A 168 18.28 -12.71 14.37
CA HIS A 168 19.01 -12.50 13.12
C HIS A 168 20.31 -11.71 13.36
N PRO A 169 21.26 -12.24 14.16
CA PRO A 169 22.46 -11.51 14.60
C PRO A 169 23.44 -11.10 13.48
N ALA A 170 23.25 -11.60 12.25
CA ALA A 170 23.98 -11.12 11.06
C ALA A 170 23.51 -9.74 10.56
N SER A 171 22.32 -9.30 11.02
CA SER A 171 21.69 -8.03 10.70
C SER A 171 21.44 -7.17 11.96
N GLY A 172 21.04 -7.78 13.08
CA GLY A 172 20.57 -7.05 14.25
C GLY A 172 19.31 -6.26 13.94
N TYR A 173 19.16 -5.06 14.51
CA TYR A 173 18.12 -4.11 14.09
C TYR A 173 18.69 -3.04 13.16
N VAL A 174 18.01 -2.80 12.04
CA VAL A 174 18.37 -1.78 11.04
C VAL A 174 17.17 -0.84 10.84
N GLN A 175 17.42 0.47 10.91
CA GLN A 175 16.40 1.49 10.65
C GLN A 175 15.77 1.27 9.27
N GLY A 176 14.45 1.23 9.20
CA GLY A 176 13.65 0.88 8.02
C GLY A 176 12.85 -0.41 8.22
N ILE A 177 13.36 -1.38 8.99
CA ILE A 177 12.61 -2.61 9.32
C ILE A 177 11.37 -2.28 10.18
N ASN A 178 11.45 -1.21 10.98
CA ASN A 178 10.31 -0.63 11.69
C ASN A 178 9.16 -0.24 10.75
N ASP A 179 9.47 0.30 9.56
CA ASP A 179 8.45 0.69 8.59
C ASP A 179 7.77 -0.57 8.03
N LEU A 180 8.58 -1.57 7.65
CA LEU A 180 8.13 -2.82 7.02
C LEU A 180 7.18 -3.67 7.89
N ALA A 181 7.22 -3.50 9.21
CA ALA A 181 6.26 -4.16 10.12
C ALA A 181 4.83 -3.62 9.97
N THR A 182 4.68 -2.35 9.61
CA THR A 182 3.40 -1.63 9.71
C THR A 182 2.31 -2.06 8.72
N PRO A 183 2.58 -2.44 7.45
CA PRO A 183 1.52 -2.88 6.53
C PRO A 183 0.94 -4.23 6.99
N PHE A 184 1.78 -5.16 7.45
CA PHE A 184 1.33 -6.43 8.03
C PHE A 184 0.48 -6.19 9.29
N PHE A 185 0.95 -5.34 10.21
CA PHE A 185 0.21 -5.03 11.43
C PHE A 185 -1.18 -4.47 11.12
N GLN A 186 -1.27 -3.46 10.24
CA GLN A 186 -2.55 -2.86 9.84
C GLN A 186 -3.48 -3.85 9.14
N VAL A 187 -2.95 -4.66 8.21
CA VAL A 187 -3.73 -5.65 7.46
C VAL A 187 -4.19 -6.83 8.33
N PHE A 188 -3.50 -7.16 9.42
CA PHE A 188 -3.96 -8.18 10.37
C PHE A 188 -4.88 -7.61 11.45
N LEU A 189 -4.72 -6.33 11.83
CA LEU A 189 -5.67 -5.64 12.70
C LEU A 189 -7.07 -5.51 12.05
N GLN A 190 -7.12 -5.36 10.72
CA GLN A 190 -8.34 -5.30 9.91
C GLN A 190 -9.34 -6.45 10.15
N SER A 191 -8.91 -7.64 10.61
CA SER A 191 -9.84 -8.73 10.93
C SER A 191 -10.50 -8.67 12.31
N TYR A 192 -10.19 -7.65 13.12
CA TYR A 192 -10.74 -7.47 14.47
C TYR A 192 -11.42 -6.10 14.69
N VAL A 193 -11.41 -5.21 13.69
CA VAL A 193 -11.90 -3.82 13.79
C VAL A 193 -12.63 -3.39 12.50
N PRO A 194 -13.50 -2.37 12.53
CA PRO A 194 -14.12 -1.83 11.31
C PRO A 194 -13.06 -1.29 10.34
N LEU A 195 -13.18 -1.66 9.06
CA LEU A 195 -12.18 -1.33 8.02
C LEU A 195 -12.01 0.18 7.79
N GLU A 196 -13.04 0.97 8.04
CA GLU A 196 -13.04 2.44 7.89
C GLU A 196 -12.30 3.17 9.02
N ASP A 197 -12.14 2.54 10.19
CA ASP A 197 -11.60 3.15 11.42
C ASP A 197 -10.20 2.62 11.83
N VAL A 198 -9.60 1.68 11.11
CA VAL A 198 -8.36 0.95 11.53
C VAL A 198 -7.24 1.88 12.01
N GLU A 199 -6.98 2.97 11.28
CA GLU A 199 -5.92 3.94 11.57
C GLU A 199 -6.22 4.86 12.76
N ARG A 200 -7.44 4.78 13.32
CA ARG A 200 -7.99 5.64 14.37
C ARG A 200 -8.68 4.87 15.50
N VAL A 201 -8.62 3.54 15.47
CA VAL A 201 -9.41 2.67 16.35
C VAL A 201 -9.03 2.86 17.82
N ASP A 202 -10.05 2.82 18.68
CA ASP A 202 -9.88 2.74 20.13
C ASP A 202 -9.31 1.37 20.52
N VAL A 203 -7.99 1.28 20.58
CA VAL A 203 -7.21 0.04 20.83
C VAL A 203 -7.64 -0.66 22.12
N LEU A 204 -8.17 0.08 23.11
CA LEU A 204 -8.67 -0.47 24.37
C LEU A 204 -9.93 -1.35 24.21
N ARG A 205 -10.56 -1.35 23.03
CA ARG A 205 -11.68 -2.25 22.68
C ARG A 205 -11.24 -3.58 22.08
N ILE A 206 -9.95 -3.69 21.73
CA ILE A 206 -9.38 -4.88 21.10
C ILE A 206 -8.91 -5.82 22.21
N SER A 207 -9.29 -7.09 22.16
CA SER A 207 -8.88 -8.05 23.20
C SER A 207 -7.37 -8.29 23.19
N GLN A 208 -6.78 -8.57 24.34
CA GLN A 208 -5.34 -8.88 24.41
C GLN A 208 -4.99 -10.11 23.56
N ASP A 209 -5.87 -11.11 23.50
CA ASP A 209 -5.67 -12.27 22.62
C ASP A 209 -5.67 -11.86 21.14
N SER A 210 -6.60 -11.00 20.71
CA SER A 210 -6.60 -10.45 19.34
C SER A 210 -5.31 -9.67 19.03
N LEU A 211 -4.80 -8.87 19.98
CA LEU A 211 -3.53 -8.15 19.82
C LEU A 211 -2.34 -9.12 19.75
N ASN A 212 -2.30 -10.14 20.61
CA ASN A 212 -1.30 -11.21 20.59
C ASN A 212 -1.29 -11.96 19.25
N GLU A 213 -2.47 -12.20 18.67
CA GLU A 213 -2.62 -12.84 17.36
C GLU A 213 -2.13 -11.95 16.22
N VAL A 214 -2.48 -10.65 16.21
CA VAL A 214 -1.97 -9.66 15.24
C VAL A 214 -0.45 -9.56 15.32
N GLU A 215 0.10 -9.47 16.53
CA GLU A 215 1.53 -9.33 16.79
C GLU A 215 2.31 -10.56 16.30
N SER A 216 1.82 -11.76 16.64
CA SER A 216 2.38 -13.04 16.20
C SER A 216 2.38 -13.19 14.67
N ASP A 217 1.24 -12.91 14.04
CA ASP A 217 1.08 -13.06 12.59
C ASP A 217 1.93 -12.01 11.83
N THR A 218 2.07 -10.81 12.41
CA THR A 218 2.96 -9.75 11.92
C THR A 218 4.42 -10.20 11.99
N PHE A 219 4.88 -10.72 13.13
CA PHE A 219 6.25 -11.23 13.27
C PHE A 219 6.58 -12.31 12.24
N TRP A 220 5.71 -13.29 12.04
CA TRP A 220 5.96 -14.37 11.07
C TRP A 220 5.94 -13.88 9.62
N CYS A 221 5.02 -12.98 9.24
CA CYS A 221 4.98 -12.46 7.88
C CYS A 221 6.13 -11.47 7.60
N LEU A 222 6.53 -10.65 8.58
CA LEU A 222 7.71 -9.78 8.50
C LEU A 222 8.99 -10.61 8.34
N THR A 223 9.15 -11.69 9.12
CA THR A 223 10.28 -12.62 8.97
C THR A 223 10.34 -13.19 7.55
N ARG A 224 9.19 -13.63 7.02
CA ARG A 224 9.09 -14.18 5.66
C ARG A 224 9.32 -13.15 4.54
N LEU A 225 9.05 -11.87 4.79
CA LEU A 225 9.42 -10.79 3.89
C LEU A 225 10.94 -10.61 3.87
N LEU A 226 11.54 -10.50 5.05
CA LEU A 226 12.97 -10.26 5.24
C LEU A 226 13.83 -11.44 4.77
N ASP A 227 13.31 -12.68 4.82
CA ASP A 227 13.94 -13.86 4.21
C ASP A 227 14.25 -13.69 2.71
N GLY A 228 13.44 -12.93 1.96
CA GLY A 228 13.68 -12.66 0.54
C GLY A 228 14.70 -11.56 0.26
N ILE A 229 15.14 -10.83 1.29
CA ILE A 229 15.97 -9.62 1.17
C ILE A 229 16.97 -9.49 2.34
N GLN A 230 17.46 -10.62 2.89
CA GLN A 230 18.34 -10.63 4.05
C GLN A 230 19.61 -9.80 3.84
N ASP A 231 20.16 -9.81 2.62
CA ASP A 231 21.35 -9.07 2.19
C ASP A 231 21.17 -7.54 2.14
N ASN A 232 19.93 -7.05 2.22
CA ASN A 232 19.64 -5.63 2.42
C ASN A 232 19.91 -5.15 3.85
N TYR A 233 19.94 -6.05 4.85
CA TYR A 233 20.01 -5.70 6.27
C TYR A 233 21.22 -6.30 7.00
N THR A 234 21.96 -7.20 6.38
CA THR A 234 23.30 -7.60 6.87
C THR A 234 24.28 -6.42 6.87
N HIS A 235 25.35 -6.51 7.68
CA HIS A 235 26.40 -5.48 7.78
C HIS A 235 26.84 -4.88 6.42
N ALA A 236 26.91 -3.55 6.35
CA ALA A 236 27.17 -2.74 5.15
C ALA A 236 26.12 -2.83 4.01
N GLN A 237 25.02 -3.56 4.20
CA GLN A 237 23.84 -3.60 3.33
C GLN A 237 24.13 -3.83 1.83
N PRO A 238 24.90 -4.89 1.48
CA PRO A 238 25.36 -5.12 0.10
C PRO A 238 24.22 -5.36 -0.90
N GLY A 239 23.05 -5.83 -0.47
CA GLY A 239 21.85 -5.94 -1.30
C GLY A 239 21.30 -4.59 -1.75
N ILE A 240 21.27 -3.60 -0.84
CA ILE A 240 20.85 -2.22 -1.15
C ILE A 240 21.81 -1.61 -2.18
N GLN A 241 23.12 -1.75 -1.96
CA GLN A 241 24.13 -1.24 -2.90
C GLN A 241 23.95 -1.83 -4.31
N ARG A 242 23.71 -3.15 -4.41
CA ARG A 242 23.43 -3.82 -5.70
C ARG A 242 22.14 -3.32 -6.36
N GLN A 243 21.06 -3.16 -5.61
CA GLN A 243 19.79 -2.67 -6.16
C GLN A 243 19.91 -1.23 -6.70
N ILE A 244 20.65 -0.35 -6.01
CA ILE A 244 20.88 1.03 -6.45
C ILE A 244 21.76 1.09 -7.71
N ALA A 245 22.80 0.24 -7.79
CA ALA A 245 23.60 0.11 -9.01
C ALA A 245 22.75 -0.36 -10.20
N ARG A 246 21.93 -1.41 -10.01
CA ARG A 246 20.98 -1.89 -11.04
C ARG A 246 19.95 -0.82 -11.42
N LEU A 247 19.49 0.02 -10.48
CA LEU A 247 18.57 1.12 -10.77
C LEU A 247 19.24 2.19 -11.64
N LYS A 248 20.49 2.56 -11.32
CA LYS A 248 21.29 3.51 -12.12
C LYS A 248 21.47 3.01 -13.56
N GLU A 249 21.79 1.73 -13.74
CA GLU A 249 21.89 1.08 -15.06
C GLU A 249 20.55 1.03 -15.80
N LEU A 250 19.48 0.63 -15.12
CA LEU A 250 18.14 0.49 -15.70
C LEU A 250 17.57 1.85 -16.16
N ILE A 251 17.76 2.91 -15.37
CA ILE A 251 17.33 4.27 -15.75
C ILE A 251 18.14 4.81 -16.93
N ASN A 252 19.43 4.50 -17.05
CA ASN A 252 20.20 4.83 -18.26
C ASN A 252 19.67 4.10 -19.52
N ARG A 253 19.07 2.91 -19.37
CA ARG A 253 18.44 2.16 -20.48
C ARG A 253 17.02 2.64 -20.82
N ILE A 254 16.25 3.10 -19.83
CA ILE A 254 14.86 3.58 -20.02
C ILE A 254 14.82 5.06 -20.44
N ASP A 255 15.52 5.93 -19.71
CA ASP A 255 15.53 7.38 -19.90
C ASP A 255 16.96 7.94 -19.78
N ALA A 256 17.75 7.70 -20.83
CA ALA A 256 19.11 8.21 -20.95
C ALA A 256 19.22 9.74 -20.82
N GLN A 257 18.14 10.49 -21.09
CA GLN A 257 18.12 11.95 -20.88
C GLN A 257 18.03 12.30 -19.40
N LEU A 258 17.18 11.61 -18.62
CA LEU A 258 17.08 11.82 -17.18
C LEU A 258 18.39 11.40 -16.50
N TYR A 259 18.96 10.28 -16.94
CA TYR A 259 20.27 9.83 -16.50
C TYR A 259 21.36 10.87 -16.78
N ALA A 260 21.43 11.41 -18.01
CA ALA A 260 22.39 12.44 -18.37
C ALA A 260 22.22 13.73 -17.54
N HIS A 261 20.98 14.17 -17.32
CA HIS A 261 20.66 15.30 -16.44
C HIS A 261 21.17 15.09 -15.00
N PHE A 262 20.95 13.91 -14.44
CA PHE A 262 21.48 13.56 -13.12
C PHE A 262 23.01 13.54 -13.09
N GLN A 263 23.70 13.23 -14.20
CA GLN A 263 25.17 13.32 -14.25
C GLN A 263 25.69 14.75 -14.48
N SER A 264 24.95 15.66 -15.12
CA SER A 264 25.31 17.08 -15.18
C SER A 264 25.07 17.81 -13.85
N GLU A 265 23.99 17.47 -13.15
CA GLU A 265 23.66 18.02 -11.82
C GLU A 265 24.46 17.37 -10.67
N GLY A 266 25.30 16.37 -10.94
CA GLY A 266 26.07 15.66 -9.90
C GLY A 266 25.22 14.84 -8.92
N VAL A 267 24.00 14.47 -9.31
CA VAL A 267 23.07 13.65 -8.51
C VAL A 267 23.53 12.19 -8.51
N GLU A 268 23.77 11.66 -7.32
CA GLU A 268 24.08 10.24 -7.12
C GLU A 268 22.84 9.47 -6.64
N PHE A 269 22.56 8.33 -7.26
CA PHE A 269 21.37 7.53 -6.95
C PHE A 269 21.30 7.10 -5.47
N ILE A 270 22.44 6.96 -4.78
CA ILE A 270 22.51 6.66 -3.35
C ILE A 270 21.80 7.71 -2.48
N GLN A 271 21.76 8.98 -2.91
CA GLN A 271 21.24 10.13 -2.14
C GLN A 271 19.71 10.12 -1.98
N PHE A 272 18.99 9.33 -2.80
CA PHE A 272 17.53 9.13 -2.67
C PHE A 272 17.16 7.64 -2.65
N ALA A 273 17.70 6.83 -3.56
CA ALA A 273 17.27 5.44 -3.75
C ALA A 273 17.67 4.52 -2.59
N PHE A 274 18.61 4.91 -1.72
CA PHE A 274 18.85 4.18 -0.47
C PHE A 274 17.56 4.04 0.36
N ARG A 275 16.84 5.14 0.55
CA ARG A 275 15.60 5.15 1.33
C ARG A 275 14.50 4.35 0.63
N TRP A 276 14.42 4.44 -0.69
CA TRP A 276 13.45 3.72 -1.51
C TRP A 276 13.64 2.20 -1.38
N MET A 277 14.88 1.69 -1.55
CA MET A 277 15.18 0.25 -1.46
C MET A 277 15.11 -0.28 -0.02
N ASN A 278 15.61 0.48 0.96
CA ASN A 278 15.68 0.06 2.36
C ASN A 278 14.30 0.00 3.04
N CYS A 279 13.36 0.83 2.58
CA CYS A 279 12.00 0.94 3.10
C CYS A 279 10.92 0.51 2.08
N LEU A 280 11.27 -0.19 0.99
CA LEU A 280 10.37 -0.63 -0.08
C LEU A 280 9.37 0.44 -0.58
N LEU A 281 9.86 1.66 -0.85
CA LEU A 281 9.12 2.89 -1.21
C LEU A 281 8.09 3.40 -0.16
N MET A 282 8.00 2.81 1.03
CA MET A 282 7.00 3.18 2.05
C MET A 282 7.08 4.62 2.55
N ARG A 283 8.25 5.25 2.46
CA ARG A 283 8.44 6.67 2.85
C ARG A 283 8.08 7.65 1.73
N GLU A 284 7.74 7.13 0.55
CA GLU A 284 7.40 7.89 -0.66
C GLU A 284 5.93 7.72 -1.08
N LEU A 285 5.15 6.92 -0.35
CA LEU A 285 3.77 6.54 -0.66
C LEU A 285 2.91 6.50 0.62
N PRO A 286 1.61 6.86 0.57
CA PRO A 286 0.70 6.64 1.70
C PRO A 286 0.61 5.14 2.08
N LEU A 287 0.31 4.84 3.35
CA LEU A 287 0.29 3.46 3.84
C LEU A 287 -0.77 2.59 3.15
N LYS A 288 -1.96 3.13 2.85
CA LYS A 288 -2.97 2.42 2.04
C LYS A 288 -2.47 2.08 0.64
N SER A 289 -1.77 3.01 -0.01
CA SER A 289 -1.20 2.85 -1.35
C SER A 289 -0.04 1.84 -1.34
N THR A 290 0.76 1.83 -0.26
CA THR A 290 1.74 0.77 0.05
C THR A 290 1.08 -0.59 0.18
N ILE A 291 -0.01 -0.71 0.96
CA ILE A 291 -0.74 -1.98 1.14
C ILE A 291 -1.25 -2.50 -0.21
N ARG A 292 -1.86 -1.63 -1.04
CA ARG A 292 -2.25 -2.01 -2.42
C ARG A 292 -1.06 -2.41 -3.28
N MET A 293 0.10 -1.78 -3.17
CA MET A 293 1.32 -2.20 -3.88
C MET A 293 1.81 -3.58 -3.41
N TRP A 294 1.72 -3.85 -2.11
CA TRP A 294 2.17 -5.09 -1.49
C TRP A 294 1.29 -6.30 -1.82
N ASP A 295 0.01 -6.11 -2.15
CA ASP A 295 -0.83 -7.16 -2.76
C ASP A 295 -0.16 -7.77 -4.00
N SER A 296 0.45 -6.94 -4.85
CA SER A 296 1.13 -7.35 -6.08
C SER A 296 2.53 -7.91 -5.81
N TYR A 297 3.27 -7.37 -4.85
CA TYR A 297 4.56 -7.93 -4.42
C TYR A 297 4.42 -9.35 -3.88
N GLN A 298 3.37 -9.62 -3.10
CA GLN A 298 3.09 -10.95 -2.57
C GLN A 298 2.54 -11.90 -3.66
N ALA A 299 1.89 -11.36 -4.69
CA ALA A 299 1.48 -12.13 -5.88
C ALA A 299 2.68 -12.59 -6.73
N GLU A 300 3.66 -11.72 -7.01
CA GLU A 300 4.94 -12.13 -7.63
C GLU A 300 5.61 -13.19 -6.72
N GLY A 301 5.72 -12.89 -5.43
CA GLY A 301 6.26 -13.76 -4.39
C GLY A 301 7.66 -13.34 -3.94
N ILE A 302 8.05 -13.83 -2.76
CA ILE A 302 9.23 -13.40 -1.99
C ILE A 302 10.53 -13.46 -2.83
N GLU A 303 10.75 -14.52 -3.61
CA GLU A 303 11.92 -14.67 -4.49
C GLU A 303 11.98 -13.62 -5.62
N GLY A 304 10.81 -13.16 -6.10
CA GLY A 304 10.70 -12.15 -7.16
C GLY A 304 10.68 -10.70 -6.65
N LEU A 305 10.61 -10.50 -5.33
CA LEU A 305 10.39 -9.20 -4.69
C LEU A 305 11.47 -8.17 -5.07
N SER A 306 12.74 -8.50 -4.80
CA SER A 306 13.88 -7.59 -5.04
C SER A 306 14.01 -7.19 -6.52
N GLU A 307 13.74 -8.11 -7.44
CA GLU A 307 13.72 -7.78 -8.86
C GLU A 307 12.52 -6.92 -9.26
N PHE A 308 11.30 -7.25 -8.83
CA PHE A 308 10.14 -6.46 -9.22
C PHE A 308 10.15 -5.05 -8.58
N HIS A 309 10.62 -4.94 -7.34
CA HIS A 309 10.81 -3.67 -6.65
C HIS A 309 11.76 -2.72 -7.40
N LEU A 310 12.85 -3.24 -7.97
CA LEU A 310 13.75 -2.48 -8.85
C LEU A 310 13.00 -1.82 -10.03
N TYR A 311 12.10 -2.56 -10.69
CA TYR A 311 11.31 -2.01 -11.80
C TYR A 311 10.22 -1.03 -11.34
N VAL A 312 9.66 -1.22 -10.14
CA VAL A 312 8.74 -0.24 -9.54
C VAL A 312 9.46 1.06 -9.17
N CYS A 313 10.66 1.00 -8.58
CA CYS A 313 11.52 2.16 -8.37
C CYS A 313 11.88 2.88 -9.69
N ALA A 314 12.08 2.12 -10.78
CA ALA A 314 12.36 2.71 -12.09
C ALA A 314 11.15 3.44 -12.67
N ALA A 315 9.97 2.81 -12.70
CA ALA A 315 8.72 3.44 -13.12
C ALA A 315 8.36 4.66 -12.26
N PHE A 316 8.59 4.58 -10.94
CA PHE A 316 8.34 5.67 -10.00
C PHE A 316 9.23 6.89 -10.29
N LEU A 317 10.49 6.69 -10.67
CA LEU A 317 11.36 7.79 -11.09
C LEU A 317 10.95 8.37 -12.46
N VAL A 318 10.66 7.50 -13.44
CA VAL A 318 10.26 7.89 -14.81
C VAL A 318 8.96 8.69 -14.81
N LYS A 319 8.00 8.36 -13.93
CA LYS A 319 6.77 9.12 -13.68
C LYS A 319 7.00 10.62 -13.40
N TRP A 320 8.18 11.02 -12.92
CA TRP A 320 8.55 12.41 -12.62
C TRP A 320 9.61 13.00 -13.59
N SER A 321 10.07 12.23 -14.59
CA SER A 321 11.16 12.61 -15.51
C SER A 321 11.00 14.01 -16.13
N ALA A 322 9.79 14.35 -16.59
CA ALA A 322 9.51 15.62 -17.24
C ALA A 322 9.50 16.84 -16.29
N GLU A 323 9.54 16.61 -14.97
CA GLU A 323 9.67 17.63 -13.92
C GLU A 323 11.13 17.70 -13.45
N LEU A 324 11.74 16.54 -13.14
CA LEU A 324 13.14 16.40 -12.72
C LEU A 324 14.15 16.98 -13.72
N LYS A 325 13.90 16.85 -15.03
CA LYS A 325 14.72 17.45 -16.11
C LYS A 325 14.72 18.99 -16.17
N LYS A 326 14.03 19.66 -15.24
CA LYS A 326 13.94 21.12 -15.11
C LYS A 326 14.45 21.63 -13.76
N MET A 327 14.93 20.73 -12.90
CA MET A 327 15.35 21.00 -11.54
C MET A 327 16.88 20.96 -11.46
N GLU A 328 17.47 21.83 -10.66
CA GLU A 328 18.89 21.76 -10.29
C GLU A 328 19.10 20.75 -9.15
N PHE A 329 20.34 20.36 -8.87
CA PHE A 329 20.73 19.38 -7.83
C PHE A 329 19.88 19.42 -6.54
N GLN A 330 19.74 20.60 -5.92
CA GLN A 330 19.04 20.74 -4.64
C GLN A 330 17.55 20.41 -4.76
N ASP A 331 16.89 20.90 -5.81
CA ASP A 331 15.47 20.67 -6.06
C ASP A 331 15.21 19.20 -6.40
N ILE A 332 16.11 18.54 -7.15
CA ILE A 332 16.03 17.10 -7.45
C ILE A 332 16.04 16.30 -6.15
N ILE A 333 17.01 16.54 -5.25
CA ILE A 333 17.11 15.79 -4.00
C ILE A 333 15.91 16.06 -3.08
N GLN A 334 15.47 17.31 -2.96
CA GLN A 334 14.30 17.64 -2.15
C GLN A 334 13.01 17.01 -2.70
N PHE A 335 12.82 17.01 -4.03
CA PHE A 335 11.66 16.40 -4.69
C PHE A 335 11.67 14.88 -4.52
N LEU A 336 12.79 14.20 -4.80
CA LEU A 336 12.89 12.72 -4.71
C LEU A 336 12.82 12.19 -3.27
N GLN A 337 13.00 13.05 -2.27
CA GLN A 337 12.79 12.76 -0.86
C GLN A 337 11.42 13.25 -0.32
N SER A 338 10.54 13.78 -1.17
CA SER A 338 9.19 14.25 -0.81
C SER A 338 8.26 14.30 -2.04
N CYS A 339 8.22 13.21 -2.82
CA CYS A 339 7.40 13.12 -4.03
C CYS A 339 5.91 13.44 -3.74
N PRO A 340 5.17 14.13 -4.63
CA PRO A 340 3.79 14.55 -4.38
C PRO A 340 2.79 13.38 -4.58
N THR A 341 2.83 12.43 -3.65
CA THR A 341 2.07 11.16 -3.68
C THR A 341 0.97 11.08 -2.61
N ALA A 342 0.81 12.10 -1.77
CA ALA A 342 -0.11 12.11 -0.64
C ALA A 342 -1.59 11.84 -1.01
N THR A 343 -1.97 12.02 -2.27
CA THR A 343 -3.31 11.78 -2.82
C THR A 343 -3.42 10.51 -3.68
N TRP A 344 -2.35 9.71 -3.81
CA TRP A 344 -2.32 8.52 -4.67
C TRP A 344 -3.18 7.39 -4.11
N GLY A 345 -4.12 6.90 -4.92
CA GLY A 345 -4.99 5.77 -4.60
C GLY A 345 -4.65 4.51 -5.39
N ASP A 346 -5.55 3.53 -5.33
CA ASP A 346 -5.36 2.22 -5.97
C ASP A 346 -5.04 2.30 -7.46
N ARG A 347 -5.62 3.29 -8.16
CA ARG A 347 -5.43 3.53 -9.60
C ARG A 347 -4.02 4.00 -9.93
N ASP A 348 -3.44 4.87 -9.12
CA ASP A 348 -2.08 5.40 -9.34
C ASP A 348 -1.04 4.29 -9.13
N ILE A 349 -1.29 3.43 -8.14
CA ILE A 349 -0.50 2.22 -7.87
C ILE A 349 -0.69 1.17 -8.98
N GLU A 350 -1.91 0.96 -9.49
CA GLU A 350 -2.17 0.06 -10.62
C GLU A 350 -1.44 0.50 -11.90
N LEU A 351 -1.40 1.80 -12.19
CA LEU A 351 -0.63 2.36 -13.30
C LEU A 351 0.89 2.16 -13.09
N LEU A 352 1.41 2.49 -11.91
CA LEU A 352 2.82 2.29 -11.55
C LEU A 352 3.26 0.83 -11.71
N LEU A 353 2.45 -0.11 -11.19
CA LEU A 353 2.72 -1.55 -11.28
C LEU A 353 2.64 -2.07 -12.72
N SER A 354 1.70 -1.57 -13.52
CA SER A 354 1.56 -1.92 -14.93
C SER A 354 2.76 -1.46 -15.76
N GLU A 355 3.25 -0.25 -15.51
CA GLU A 355 4.48 0.26 -16.13
C GLU A 355 5.71 -0.54 -15.68
N ALA A 356 5.85 -0.81 -14.38
CA ALA A 356 6.94 -1.63 -13.84
C ALA A 356 6.96 -3.05 -14.43
N PHE A 357 5.80 -3.68 -14.63
CA PHE A 357 5.69 -5.01 -15.23
C PHE A 357 6.04 -5.01 -16.72
N MET A 358 5.66 -3.94 -17.44
CA MET A 358 6.06 -3.72 -18.83
C MET A 358 7.59 -3.55 -18.95
N TRP A 359 8.22 -2.75 -18.08
CA TRP A 359 9.68 -2.63 -18.02
C TRP A 359 10.37 -3.95 -17.61
N LYS A 360 9.83 -4.70 -16.64
CA LYS A 360 10.33 -6.04 -16.26
C LYS A 360 10.30 -7.00 -17.44
N SER A 361 9.21 -7.02 -18.20
CA SER A 361 9.03 -7.89 -19.37
C SER A 361 10.04 -7.57 -20.49
N LEU A 362 10.25 -6.28 -20.77
CA LEU A 362 11.17 -5.80 -21.81
C LEU A 362 12.65 -5.99 -21.43
N PHE A 363 13.03 -5.68 -20.19
CA PHE A 363 14.44 -5.58 -19.79
C PHE A 363 14.98 -6.73 -18.95
N GLY A 364 14.13 -7.48 -18.23
CA GLY A 364 14.53 -8.71 -17.52
C GLY A 364 14.94 -9.81 -18.50
N SER A 365 14.29 -9.85 -19.66
CA SER A 365 14.54 -10.80 -20.76
C SER A 365 15.80 -10.48 -21.60
N SER A 366 16.72 -9.62 -21.13
CA SER A 366 17.88 -9.13 -21.89
C SER A 366 19.25 -9.68 -21.41
N PRO A 367 19.63 -10.94 -21.72
CA PRO A 367 20.97 -11.45 -21.43
C PRO A 367 22.00 -10.93 -22.45
N ASN A 368 22.99 -10.16 -21.98
CA ASN A 368 24.36 -10.06 -22.50
C ASN A 368 24.60 -9.90 -24.03
N HIS A 369 23.69 -9.22 -24.74
CA HIS A 369 24.00 -8.55 -26.01
C HIS A 369 23.95 -7.03 -25.77
N LEU A 370 25.03 -6.24 -25.91
CA LEU A 370 26.32 -6.50 -26.56
C LEU A 370 27.51 -6.21 -25.64
N LYS A 371 28.63 -6.93 -25.82
CA LYS A 371 29.94 -6.42 -25.45
C LYS A 371 30.41 -5.44 -26.54
N PRO A 372 30.96 -4.27 -26.20
CA PRO A 372 31.86 -3.56 -27.10
C PRO A 372 33.09 -4.43 -27.40
N SER A 373 33.55 -4.38 -28.65
CA SER A 373 34.78 -5.00 -29.16
C SER A 373 36.01 -4.15 -28.84
#